data_AF-A0A2J8AD89-F1
#
_entry.id   AF-A0A2J8AD89-F1
#
_cell.length_a   1.000
_cell.length_b   1.000
_cell.length_c   1.000
_cell.angle_alpha   90.00
_cell.angle_beta   90.00
_cell.angle_gamma   90.00
#
_symmetry.space_group_name_H-M   'P 1'
#
loop_
_entity.id
_entity.type
_entity.pdbx_description
1 polymer ?
#
loop_
_entity_poly.entity_id
_entity_poly.type
_entity_poly.pdbx_seq_one_letter_code
_entity_poly.pdbx_strand_id
1 'polypeptide(L)'
;TAATNRHQQQPPTATNRQAQEAAKAALKDGAPMVEVEFPSTSLSAVSGDGEGQNEMNASMGFLRQFLTGFRSRAATTRVFFPDNVELAVAQRGQTEDPAAGRKPLEPQFADATFQLGYLTQQNAAWAMFGFYKSGFDPVQMIKDTDDLLVIAYPSFNPREELSAVYELHDKVARARGMPIIMFNGELDRVRGGYYASLFFPEIAKDRCACAHAPSPSHFPLHQFGRELFPTMITAYYIHNFKGTRPATLFRCYPGPWQLLRRDRQGNVADVLWSSEKMPSLKEVALEILPAVWR
;
A
#
# COMPACT_ATOMS: atom_id res chain seq x y z
N THR A 1 -28.18 -16.97 29.18
CA THR A 1 -28.62 -16.60 27.81
C THR A 1 -27.44 -16.02 27.07
N ALA A 2 -26.79 -16.84 26.24
CA ALA A 2 -25.61 -16.46 25.48
C ALA A 2 -26.01 -15.49 24.37
N ALA A 3 -25.62 -14.22 24.50
CA ALA A 3 -25.72 -13.26 23.42
C ALA A 3 -24.70 -13.64 22.35
N THR A 4 -25.19 -14.21 21.25
CA THR A 4 -24.43 -14.47 20.05
C THR A 4 -23.98 -13.12 19.47
N ASN A 5 -22.76 -12.69 19.79
CA ASN A 5 -22.08 -11.58 19.11
C ASN A 5 -21.85 -12.01 17.66
N ARG A 6 -22.82 -11.75 16.80
CA ARG A 6 -22.59 -11.71 15.35
C ARG A 6 -21.66 -10.52 15.13
N HIS A 7 -20.38 -10.79 14.89
CA HIS A 7 -19.47 -9.81 14.27
C HIS A 7 -20.03 -9.46 12.88
N GLN A 8 -20.95 -8.50 12.83
CA GLN A 8 -21.36 -7.87 11.59
C GLN A 8 -20.17 -7.04 11.13
N GLN A 9 -19.44 -7.56 10.14
CA GLN A 9 -18.47 -6.76 9.38
C GLN A 9 -19.20 -5.50 8.91
N GLN A 10 -18.69 -4.32 9.29
CA GLN A 10 -19.28 -3.06 8.86
C GLN A 10 -19.31 -3.00 7.33
N PRO A 11 -20.40 -2.52 6.71
CA PRO A 11 -20.49 -2.43 5.26
C PRO A 11 -19.37 -1.53 4.72
N PRO A 12 -18.78 -1.84 3.55
CA PRO A 12 -17.73 -1.02 2.98
C PRO A 12 -18.21 0.42 2.76
N THR A 13 -17.36 1.39 3.11
CA THR A 13 -17.57 2.80 2.74
C THR A 13 -17.69 2.95 1.22
N ALA A 14 -18.25 4.08 0.75
CA ALA A 14 -18.34 4.37 -0.68
C ALA A 14 -16.95 4.33 -1.35
N THR A 15 -15.92 4.88 -0.69
CA THR A 15 -14.51 4.82 -1.09
C THR A 15 -14.03 3.39 -1.25
N ASN A 16 -14.28 2.51 -0.27
CA ASN A 16 -13.87 1.11 -0.37
C ASN A 16 -14.58 0.37 -1.51
N ARG A 17 -15.87 0.65 -1.76
CA ARG A 17 -16.58 0.05 -2.91
C ARG A 17 -15.96 0.48 -4.23
N GLN A 18 -15.68 1.77 -4.40
CA GLN A 18 -15.02 2.26 -5.61
C GLN A 18 -13.63 1.64 -5.79
N ALA A 19 -12.84 1.56 -4.71
CA ALA A 19 -11.53 0.92 -4.75
C ALA A 19 -11.62 -0.56 -5.14
N GLN A 20 -12.59 -1.30 -4.59
CA GLN A 20 -12.84 -2.70 -4.95
C GLN A 20 -13.19 -2.85 -6.44
N GLU A 21 -14.09 -2.03 -6.95
CA GLU A 21 -14.54 -2.06 -8.34
C GLU A 21 -13.39 -1.72 -9.29
N ALA A 22 -12.63 -0.67 -8.98
CA ALA A 22 -11.48 -0.26 -9.78
C ALA A 22 -10.37 -1.33 -9.79
N ALA A 23 -10.05 -1.92 -8.63
CA ALA A 23 -9.05 -2.99 -8.55
C ALA A 23 -9.51 -4.24 -9.32
N LYS A 24 -10.79 -4.63 -9.21
CA LYS A 24 -11.35 -5.74 -9.99
C LYS A 24 -11.31 -5.47 -11.49
N ALA A 25 -11.60 -4.26 -11.92
CA ALA A 25 -11.51 -3.86 -13.33
C ALA A 25 -10.07 -3.97 -13.83
N ALA A 26 -9.09 -3.42 -13.10
CA ALA A 26 -7.67 -3.53 -13.46
C ALA A 26 -7.20 -5.00 -13.55
N LEU A 27 -7.59 -5.85 -12.59
CA LEU A 27 -7.27 -7.28 -12.61
C LEU A 27 -7.93 -8.00 -13.79
N LYS A 28 -9.18 -7.67 -14.12
CA LYS A 28 -9.90 -8.24 -15.26
C LYS A 28 -9.20 -7.89 -16.58
N ASP A 29 -8.63 -6.70 -16.66
CA ASP A 29 -7.86 -6.23 -17.82
C ASP A 29 -6.42 -6.76 -17.84
N GLY A 30 -6.06 -7.66 -16.91
CA GLY A 30 -4.79 -8.38 -16.90
C GLY A 30 -3.65 -7.65 -16.21
N ALA A 31 -3.93 -6.66 -15.36
CA ALA A 31 -2.89 -5.95 -14.61
C ALA A 31 -2.12 -6.94 -13.69
N PRO A 32 -0.80 -7.11 -13.86
CA PRO A 32 -0.01 -8.00 -13.01
C PRO A 32 0.23 -7.41 -11.62
N MET A 33 0.17 -6.08 -11.51
CA MET A 33 0.39 -5.33 -10.29
C MET A 33 -0.65 -4.20 -10.22
N VAL A 34 -1.34 -4.09 -9.09
CA VAL A 34 -2.39 -3.10 -8.87
C VAL A 34 -2.10 -2.32 -7.60
N GLU A 35 -2.15 -1.00 -7.65
CA GLU A 35 -2.05 -0.14 -6.48
C GLU A 35 -3.43 0.45 -6.13
N VAL A 36 -3.74 0.40 -4.83
CA VAL A 36 -4.87 1.08 -4.21
C VAL A 36 -4.31 1.93 -3.09
N GLU A 37 -4.49 3.25 -3.18
CA GLU A 37 -3.95 4.22 -2.22
C GLU A 37 -5.03 5.25 -1.89
N PHE A 38 -5.36 5.41 -0.61
CA PHE A 38 -6.17 6.52 -0.16
C PHE A 38 -5.91 6.86 1.31
N PRO A 39 -6.18 8.10 1.74
CA PRO A 39 -5.89 8.54 3.11
C PRO A 39 -6.52 7.64 4.17
N SER A 40 -5.70 7.20 5.12
CA SER A 40 -6.08 6.25 6.17
C SER A 40 -6.87 6.86 7.33
N THR A 41 -6.80 8.18 7.54
CA THR A 41 -7.45 8.84 8.69
C THR A 41 -8.74 9.57 8.33
N SER A 42 -8.78 10.27 7.20
CA SER A 42 -9.99 10.88 6.63
C SER A 42 -9.81 11.18 5.15
N LEU A 43 -10.89 11.26 4.38
CA LEU A 43 -10.82 11.66 2.96
C LEU A 43 -10.18 13.04 2.73
N SER A 44 -10.12 13.88 3.78
CA SER A 44 -9.44 15.17 3.77
C SER A 44 -7.98 15.14 4.19
N ALA A 45 -7.51 14.04 4.78
CA ALA A 45 -6.16 13.94 5.33
C ALA A 45 -5.10 13.80 4.24
N VAL A 46 -3.89 14.18 4.61
CA VAL A 46 -2.65 13.95 3.87
C VAL A 46 -1.83 12.94 4.67
N SER A 47 -1.00 12.14 4.00
CA SER A 47 -0.08 11.22 4.66
C SER A 47 0.76 11.95 5.72
N GLY A 48 0.80 11.42 6.95
CA GLY A 48 1.48 12.04 8.09
C GLY A 48 0.63 13.02 8.91
N ASP A 49 -0.65 13.20 8.57
CA ASP A 49 -1.60 13.92 9.44
C ASP A 49 -1.99 13.11 10.68
N GLY A 50 -1.84 11.78 10.64
CA GLY A 50 -2.03 10.90 11.78
C GLY A 50 -0.72 10.53 12.46
N GLU A 51 -0.81 10.10 13.72
CA GLU A 51 0.29 9.36 14.36
C GLU A 51 0.45 8.02 13.64
N GLY A 52 1.68 7.60 13.32
CA GLY A 52 1.94 6.44 12.44
C GLY A 52 1.19 5.16 12.84
N GLN A 53 1.05 4.89 14.15
CA GLN A 53 0.29 3.73 14.63
C GLN A 53 -1.23 3.86 14.41
N ASN A 54 -1.78 5.07 14.48
CA ASN A 54 -3.19 5.32 14.19
C ASN A 54 -3.47 5.15 12.68
N GLU A 55 -2.54 5.56 11.82
CA GLU A 55 -2.66 5.40 10.36
C GLU A 55 -2.62 3.92 9.95
N MET A 56 -1.71 3.13 10.54
CA MET A 56 -1.61 1.68 10.29
C MET A 56 -2.88 0.93 10.75
N ASN A 57 -3.37 1.23 11.96
CA ASN A 57 -4.61 0.63 12.47
C ASN A 57 -5.82 0.95 11.58
N ALA A 58 -5.91 2.18 11.08
CA ALA A 58 -6.99 2.57 10.18
C ALA A 58 -6.86 1.91 8.79
N SER A 59 -5.63 1.83 8.24
CA SER A 59 -5.34 1.08 7.02
C SER A 59 -5.72 -0.40 7.14
N MET A 60 -5.49 -1.03 8.30
CA MET A 60 -5.92 -2.41 8.56
C MET A 60 -7.46 -2.56 8.52
N GLY A 61 -8.19 -1.63 9.12
CA GLY A 61 -9.66 -1.60 9.05
C GLY A 61 -10.18 -1.42 7.63
N PHE A 62 -9.56 -0.52 6.84
CA PHE A 62 -9.93 -0.33 5.44
C PHE A 62 -9.56 -1.52 4.56
N LEU A 63 -8.39 -2.13 4.77
CA LEU A 63 -8.00 -3.36 4.10
C LEU A 63 -9.02 -4.46 4.36
N ARG A 64 -9.48 -4.61 5.61
CA ARG A 64 -10.50 -5.60 5.97
C ARG A 64 -11.80 -5.40 5.20
N GLN A 65 -12.25 -4.15 5.06
CA GLN A 65 -13.41 -3.80 4.26
C GLN A 65 -13.16 -4.03 2.77
N PHE A 66 -12.03 -3.58 2.23
CA PHE A 66 -11.64 -3.78 0.84
C PHE A 66 -11.67 -5.26 0.45
N LEU A 67 -11.10 -6.14 1.29
CA LEU A 67 -11.08 -7.59 1.06
C LEU A 67 -12.46 -8.24 1.00
N THR A 68 -13.52 -7.64 1.55
CA THR A 68 -14.89 -8.18 1.39
C THR A 68 -15.30 -8.31 -0.08
N GLY A 69 -14.78 -7.44 -0.95
CA GLY A 69 -14.97 -7.51 -2.39
C GLY A 69 -14.37 -8.76 -3.04
N PHE A 70 -13.42 -9.42 -2.36
CA PHE A 70 -12.69 -10.60 -2.81
C PHE A 70 -13.04 -11.86 -2.00
N ARG A 71 -14.09 -11.83 -1.18
CA ARG A 71 -14.46 -12.93 -0.27
C ARG A 71 -14.71 -14.26 -0.99
N SER A 72 -15.21 -14.23 -2.23
CA SER A 72 -15.40 -15.45 -3.04
C SER A 72 -14.09 -16.16 -3.40
N ARG A 73 -12.95 -15.44 -3.34
CA ARG A 73 -11.60 -15.95 -3.60
C ARG A 73 -10.78 -16.10 -2.31
N ALA A 74 -11.39 -16.04 -1.14
CA ALA A 74 -10.64 -15.99 0.12
C ALA A 74 -9.71 -17.20 0.32
N ALA A 75 -10.13 -18.40 -0.10
CA ALA A 75 -9.32 -19.61 0.02
C ALA A 75 -8.03 -19.59 -0.84
N THR A 76 -8.00 -18.79 -1.90
CA THR A 76 -6.89 -18.69 -2.86
C THR A 76 -6.21 -17.33 -2.82
N THR A 77 -6.69 -16.40 -2.00
CA THR A 77 -6.09 -15.08 -1.83
C THR A 77 -5.22 -15.06 -0.57
N ARG A 78 -3.94 -14.72 -0.73
CA ARG A 78 -3.00 -14.54 0.38
C ARG A 78 -2.76 -13.07 0.68
N VAL A 79 -2.99 -12.69 1.93
CA VAL A 79 -2.73 -11.35 2.45
C VAL A 79 -1.42 -11.35 3.23
N PHE A 80 -0.44 -10.59 2.76
CA PHE A 80 0.82 -10.38 3.45
C PHE A 80 0.77 -9.08 4.25
N PHE A 81 0.95 -9.19 5.57
CA PHE A 81 1.17 -8.06 6.48
C PHE A 81 2.65 -7.62 6.45
N PRO A 82 2.97 -6.38 6.90
CA PRO A 82 4.36 -5.89 6.90
C PRO A 82 5.31 -6.84 7.64
N ASP A 83 4.87 -7.35 8.80
CA ASP A 83 5.63 -8.31 9.59
C ASP A 83 4.75 -9.24 10.43
N ASN A 84 5.39 -10.17 11.12
CA ASN A 84 4.75 -11.16 12.00
C ASN A 84 4.08 -10.54 13.24
N VAL A 85 4.54 -9.39 13.72
CA VAL A 85 3.93 -8.66 14.85
C VAL A 85 2.64 -8.00 14.38
N GLU A 86 2.65 -7.34 13.22
CA GLU A 86 1.47 -6.74 12.59
C GLU A 86 0.41 -7.79 12.25
N LEU A 87 0.82 -8.96 11.74
CA LEU A 87 -0.10 -10.08 11.56
C LEU A 87 -0.72 -10.54 12.89
N ALA A 88 0.09 -10.63 13.96
CA ALA A 88 -0.42 -11.03 15.26
C ALA A 88 -1.44 -10.02 15.82
N VAL A 89 -1.19 -8.72 15.66
CA VAL A 89 -2.13 -7.65 16.03
C VAL A 89 -3.41 -7.76 15.19
N ALA A 90 -3.30 -7.98 13.88
CA ALA A 90 -4.46 -8.15 13.02
C ALA A 90 -5.36 -9.33 13.45
N GLN A 91 -4.75 -10.43 13.89
CA GLN A 91 -5.46 -11.65 14.31
C GLN A 91 -5.98 -11.60 15.75
N ARG A 92 -5.25 -10.98 16.68
CA ARG A 92 -5.52 -11.07 18.13
C ARG A 92 -5.92 -9.75 18.77
N GLY A 93 -5.81 -8.66 18.03
CA GLY A 93 -5.94 -7.31 18.56
C GLY A 93 -4.70 -6.91 19.35
N GLN A 94 -4.78 -5.75 20.00
CA GLN A 94 -3.78 -5.27 20.95
C GLN A 94 -4.47 -4.67 22.18
N THR A 95 -3.88 -4.88 23.35
CA THR A 95 -4.32 -4.23 24.59
C THR A 95 -3.68 -2.85 24.72
N GLU A 96 -4.29 -2.00 25.54
CA GLU A 96 -3.72 -0.69 25.86
C GLU A 96 -2.36 -0.83 26.56
N ASP A 97 -1.38 -0.02 26.14
CA ASP A 97 -0.10 0.15 26.82
C ASP A 97 0.25 1.66 26.83
N PRO A 98 -0.04 2.36 27.94
CA PRO A 98 0.22 3.79 28.07
C PRO A 98 1.71 4.15 27.99
N ALA A 99 2.62 3.24 28.36
CA ALA A 99 4.06 3.50 28.32
C ALA A 99 4.60 3.45 26.88
N ALA A 100 3.97 2.64 26.02
CA ALA A 100 4.30 2.53 24.61
C ALA A 100 3.37 3.37 23.69
N GLY A 101 2.44 4.15 24.26
CA GLY A 101 1.48 4.95 23.50
C GLY A 101 0.44 4.13 22.72
N ARG A 102 0.26 2.85 23.05
CA ARG A 102 -0.61 1.93 22.30
C ARG A 102 -2.03 1.99 22.82
N LYS A 103 -2.98 2.30 21.92
CA LYS A 103 -4.41 2.25 22.20
C LYS A 103 -4.96 0.83 21.99
N PRO A 104 -6.02 0.42 22.70
CA PRO A 104 -6.65 -0.87 22.48
C PRO A 104 -7.18 -0.98 21.05
N LEU A 105 -6.98 -2.14 20.42
CA LEU A 105 -7.46 -2.45 19.09
C LEU A 105 -8.10 -3.84 19.09
N GLU A 106 -9.35 -3.92 18.64
CA GLU A 106 -10.01 -5.20 18.42
C GLU A 106 -9.43 -5.94 17.21
N PRO A 107 -9.33 -7.28 17.25
CA PRO A 107 -8.83 -8.07 16.12
C PRO A 107 -9.70 -7.86 14.87
N GLN A 108 -9.08 -7.46 13.77
CA GLN A 108 -9.77 -7.22 12.49
C GLN A 108 -9.83 -8.48 11.60
N PHE A 109 -8.93 -9.45 11.85
CA PHE A 109 -8.74 -10.65 11.05
C PHE A 109 -8.86 -11.96 11.84
N ALA A 110 -9.40 -11.93 13.07
CA ALA A 110 -9.67 -13.14 13.84
C ALA A 110 -10.62 -14.11 13.11
N ASP A 111 -11.58 -13.57 12.35
CA ASP A 111 -12.58 -14.32 11.56
C ASP A 111 -12.20 -14.45 10.08
N ALA A 112 -10.97 -14.10 9.69
CA ALA A 112 -10.59 -14.04 8.30
C ALA A 112 -10.53 -15.43 7.68
N THR A 113 -11.23 -15.60 6.56
CA THR A 113 -11.16 -16.81 5.72
C THR A 113 -10.01 -16.78 4.70
N PHE A 114 -9.30 -15.64 4.63
CA PHE A 114 -8.17 -15.43 3.75
C PHE A 114 -6.93 -16.19 4.23
N GLN A 115 -6.03 -16.57 3.32
CA GLN A 115 -4.70 -17.04 3.72
C GLN A 115 -3.91 -15.83 4.21
N LEU A 116 -3.24 -15.94 5.36
CA LEU A 116 -2.47 -14.83 5.93
C LEU A 116 -0.97 -15.18 5.93
N GLY A 117 -0.14 -14.17 5.75
CA GLY A 117 1.32 -14.25 5.80
C GLY A 117 1.91 -12.90 6.18
N TYR A 118 3.24 -12.80 6.17
CA TYR A 118 3.95 -11.55 6.48
C TYR A 118 5.23 -11.41 5.66
N LEU A 119 5.62 -10.17 5.34
CA LEU A 119 6.76 -9.86 4.45
C LEU A 119 8.11 -9.96 5.15
N THR A 120 8.17 -9.56 6.41
CA THR A 120 9.41 -9.51 7.19
C THR A 120 9.22 -10.14 8.57
N GLN A 121 10.29 -10.64 9.17
CA GLN A 121 10.23 -11.21 10.51
C GLN A 121 10.93 -10.30 11.52
N GLN A 122 10.15 -9.68 12.40
CA GLN A 122 10.68 -9.04 13.59
C GLN A 122 11.07 -10.11 14.61
N ASN A 123 12.36 -10.10 14.95
CA ASN A 123 12.94 -11.02 15.91
C ASN A 123 13.52 -10.22 17.08
N ALA A 124 12.70 -9.98 18.11
CA ALA A 124 13.07 -9.21 19.31
C ALA A 124 14.34 -9.73 20.01
N ALA A 125 14.56 -11.05 20.01
CA ALA A 125 15.76 -11.65 20.60
C ALA A 125 17.04 -11.38 19.80
N TRP A 126 16.95 -11.29 18.46
CA TRP A 126 18.11 -11.14 17.58
C TRP A 126 18.53 -9.67 17.40
N ALA A 127 17.58 -8.74 17.48
CA ALA A 127 17.83 -7.30 17.50
C ALA A 127 18.77 -6.87 18.65
N MET A 128 18.74 -7.59 19.77
CA MET A 128 19.62 -7.33 20.94
C MET A 128 21.06 -7.81 20.74
N PHE A 129 21.31 -8.75 19.83
CA PHE A 129 22.64 -9.37 19.61
C PHE A 129 23.26 -9.03 18.24
N GLY A 130 22.65 -8.15 17.44
CA GLY A 130 23.24 -7.65 16.20
C GLY A 130 23.33 -8.67 15.05
N PHE A 131 22.70 -9.83 15.16
CA PHE A 131 22.62 -10.81 14.07
C PHE A 131 21.30 -10.61 13.30
N TYR A 132 21.38 -9.93 12.16
CA TYR A 132 20.21 -9.61 11.31
C TYR A 132 19.86 -10.71 10.29
N LYS A 133 20.58 -11.84 10.26
CA LYS A 133 20.26 -12.94 9.33
C LYS A 133 19.15 -13.81 9.89
N SER A 134 17.89 -13.36 9.75
CA SER A 134 16.78 -14.31 9.78
C SER A 134 16.86 -15.15 8.49
N GLY A 135 16.82 -16.47 8.60
CA GLY A 135 16.64 -17.38 7.45
C GLY A 135 15.20 -17.35 6.91
N PHE A 136 14.51 -16.23 7.13
CA PHE A 136 13.12 -16.04 6.82
C PHE A 136 12.98 -15.68 5.34
N ASP A 137 12.14 -16.41 4.63
CA ASP A 137 11.80 -16.12 3.23
C ASP A 137 10.27 -16.13 3.10
N PRO A 138 9.64 -14.97 2.83
CA PRO A 138 8.18 -14.88 2.71
C PRO A 138 7.64 -15.67 1.51
N VAL A 139 8.49 -16.00 0.53
CA VAL A 139 8.13 -16.83 -0.63
C VAL A 139 7.68 -18.22 -0.19
N GLN A 140 8.28 -18.77 0.87
CA GLN A 140 7.92 -20.09 1.40
C GLN A 140 6.51 -20.16 1.97
N MET A 141 5.86 -19.02 2.21
CA MET A 141 4.46 -18.98 2.64
C MET A 141 3.49 -19.17 1.49
N ILE A 142 3.89 -18.89 0.25
CA ILE A 142 3.02 -19.03 -0.92
C ILE A 142 2.73 -20.52 -1.15
N LYS A 143 1.45 -20.87 -1.25
CA LYS A 143 0.97 -22.20 -1.60
C LYS A 143 0.62 -22.27 -3.08
N ASP A 144 0.57 -23.48 -3.61
CA ASP A 144 0.15 -23.76 -4.99
C ASP A 144 -1.32 -23.38 -5.25
N THR A 145 -2.13 -23.31 -4.19
CA THR A 145 -3.53 -22.87 -4.25
C THR A 145 -3.69 -21.36 -4.34
N ASP A 146 -2.65 -20.59 -4.04
CA ASP A 146 -2.75 -19.12 -4.03
C ASP A 146 -2.77 -18.59 -5.47
N ASP A 147 -3.73 -17.72 -5.82
CA ASP A 147 -3.93 -17.18 -7.16
C ASP A 147 -4.08 -15.65 -7.19
N LEU A 148 -3.95 -15.01 -6.01
CA LEU A 148 -3.94 -13.57 -5.82
C LEU A 148 -3.13 -13.24 -4.56
N LEU A 149 -2.20 -12.29 -4.66
CA LEU A 149 -1.51 -11.74 -3.49
C LEU A 149 -2.06 -10.34 -3.18
N VAL A 150 -2.27 -10.05 -1.89
CA VAL A 150 -2.60 -8.71 -1.40
C VAL A 150 -1.53 -8.32 -0.38
N ILE A 151 -0.87 -7.19 -0.60
CA ILE A 151 0.18 -6.66 0.26
C ILE A 151 -0.41 -5.51 1.07
N ALA A 152 -0.45 -5.71 2.40
CA ALA A 152 -1.02 -4.76 3.33
C ALA A 152 0.01 -3.70 3.71
N TYR A 153 -0.25 -2.45 3.31
CA TYR A 153 0.41 -1.22 3.74
C TYR A 153 1.93 -1.32 4.00
N PRO A 154 2.74 -1.69 3.00
CA PRO A 154 4.19 -1.82 3.15
C PRO A 154 4.90 -0.46 3.19
N SER A 155 4.59 0.36 4.20
CA SER A 155 5.03 1.75 4.33
C SER A 155 5.98 2.01 5.52
N PHE A 156 6.09 1.08 6.48
CA PHE A 156 6.84 1.32 7.72
C PHE A 156 8.34 1.11 7.54
N ASN A 157 8.74 -0.02 6.96
CA ASN A 157 10.10 -0.27 6.49
C ASN A 157 10.09 -0.62 4.99
N PRO A 158 9.85 0.37 4.10
CA PRO A 158 9.72 0.14 2.66
C PRO A 158 10.94 -0.54 2.04
N ARG A 159 12.13 -0.38 2.64
CA ARG A 159 13.33 -1.06 2.17
C ARG A 159 13.17 -2.57 2.22
N GLU A 160 12.85 -3.12 3.39
CA GLU A 160 12.72 -4.58 3.56
C GLU A 160 11.40 -5.08 2.98
N GLU A 161 10.31 -4.35 3.21
CA GLU A 161 8.97 -4.75 2.79
C GLU A 161 8.83 -4.77 1.27
N LEU A 162 9.24 -3.72 0.55
CA LEU A 162 9.15 -3.72 -0.92
C LEU A 162 10.21 -4.61 -1.59
N SER A 163 11.34 -4.84 -0.91
CA SER A 163 12.30 -5.87 -1.34
C SER A 163 11.65 -7.26 -1.29
N ALA A 164 10.95 -7.58 -0.20
CA ALA A 164 10.19 -8.82 -0.08
C ALA A 164 9.09 -8.92 -1.15
N VAL A 165 8.35 -7.84 -1.44
CA VAL A 165 7.35 -7.81 -2.53
C VAL A 165 7.99 -8.11 -3.88
N TYR A 166 9.16 -7.52 -4.17
CA TYR A 166 9.89 -7.82 -5.38
C TYR A 166 10.28 -9.30 -5.46
N GLU A 167 10.77 -9.89 -4.37
CA GLU A 167 11.13 -11.31 -4.33
C GLU A 167 9.91 -12.22 -4.54
N LEU A 168 8.77 -11.91 -3.91
CA LEU A 168 7.50 -12.63 -4.13
C LEU A 168 7.08 -12.58 -5.60
N HIS A 169 7.20 -11.40 -6.23
CA HIS A 169 6.91 -11.23 -7.65
C HIS A 169 7.87 -12.04 -8.52
N ASP A 170 9.17 -11.83 -8.35
CA ASP A 170 10.20 -12.34 -9.26
C ASP A 170 10.34 -13.87 -9.18
N LYS A 171 10.32 -14.42 -7.97
CA LYS A 171 10.50 -15.86 -7.75
C LYS A 171 9.24 -16.68 -8.01
N VAL A 172 8.04 -16.12 -7.85
CA VAL A 172 6.78 -16.89 -7.89
C VAL A 172 5.68 -16.23 -8.69
N ALA A 173 5.28 -15.00 -8.37
CA ALA A 173 4.06 -14.42 -8.92
C ALA A 173 4.14 -14.24 -10.44
N ARG A 174 5.29 -13.77 -10.96
CA ARG A 174 5.55 -13.58 -12.38
C ARG A 174 5.41 -14.89 -13.17
N ALA A 175 6.04 -15.97 -12.70
CA ALA A 175 6.02 -17.27 -13.37
C ALA A 175 4.62 -17.91 -13.40
N ARG A 176 3.79 -17.62 -12.39
CA ARG A 176 2.43 -18.15 -12.25
C ARG A 176 1.35 -17.24 -12.85
N GLY A 177 1.70 -16.05 -13.34
CA GLY A 177 0.73 -15.04 -13.76
C GLY A 177 -0.19 -14.58 -12.61
N MET A 178 0.28 -14.68 -11.37
CA MET A 178 -0.49 -14.35 -10.18
C MET A 178 -0.39 -12.83 -9.93
N PRO A 179 -1.50 -12.08 -9.98
CA PRO A 179 -1.45 -10.66 -9.77
C PRO A 179 -1.22 -10.31 -8.30
N ILE A 180 -0.66 -9.12 -8.07
CA ILE A 180 -0.40 -8.56 -6.75
C ILE A 180 -1.18 -7.25 -6.60
N ILE A 181 -1.95 -7.11 -5.52
CA ILE A 181 -2.55 -5.83 -5.11
C ILE A 181 -1.74 -5.25 -3.97
N MET A 182 -1.26 -4.03 -4.11
CA MET A 182 -0.67 -3.24 -3.03
C MET A 182 -1.71 -2.27 -2.48
N PHE A 183 -1.93 -2.31 -1.17
CA PHE A 183 -2.97 -1.52 -0.51
C PHE A 183 -2.36 -0.55 0.50
N ASN A 184 -2.55 0.76 0.31
CA ASN A 184 -2.02 1.83 1.15
C ASN A 184 -0.50 1.73 1.42
N GLY A 185 0.28 1.58 0.35
CA GLY A 185 1.73 1.37 0.44
C GLY A 185 2.57 2.63 0.49
N GLU A 186 1.96 3.82 0.38
CA GLU A 186 2.66 5.12 0.36
C GLU A 186 3.80 5.20 -0.69
N LEU A 187 3.58 4.58 -1.86
CA LEU A 187 4.63 4.36 -2.85
C LEU A 187 5.20 5.63 -3.46
N ASP A 188 4.51 6.76 -3.30
CA ASP A 188 5.04 8.06 -3.72
C ASP A 188 6.27 8.50 -2.93
N ARG A 189 6.49 7.98 -1.70
CA ARG A 189 7.77 8.18 -0.99
C ARG A 189 8.93 7.57 -1.77
N VAL A 190 8.69 6.42 -2.39
CA VAL A 190 9.68 5.74 -3.22
C VAL A 190 9.78 6.40 -4.60
N ARG A 191 8.66 6.66 -5.28
CA ARG A 191 8.65 7.34 -6.60
C ARG A 191 9.23 8.75 -6.55
N GLY A 192 8.95 9.49 -5.48
CA GLY A 192 9.39 10.87 -5.26
C GLY A 192 10.84 10.99 -4.80
N GLY A 193 11.54 9.87 -4.59
CA GLY A 193 12.94 9.88 -4.17
C GLY A 193 13.15 10.37 -2.72
N TYR A 194 12.15 10.22 -1.85
CA TYR A 194 12.26 10.55 -0.42
C TYR A 194 13.44 9.79 0.23
N TYR A 195 13.71 8.57 -0.24
CA TYR A 195 14.94 7.84 0.03
C TYR A 195 16.10 8.44 -0.79
N ALA A 196 16.57 9.60 -0.36
CA ALA A 196 17.66 10.31 -0.99
C ALA A 196 18.98 9.52 -0.90
N SER A 197 19.79 9.64 -1.96
CA SER A 197 21.05 8.92 -2.12
C SER A 197 22.07 9.08 -1.01
N LEU A 198 22.01 10.21 -0.31
CA LEU A 198 22.96 10.51 0.75
C LEU A 198 22.75 9.66 2.00
N PHE A 199 21.52 9.30 2.33
CA PHE A 199 21.20 8.51 3.53
C PHE A 199 21.02 7.03 3.21
N PHE A 200 20.83 6.71 1.92
CA PHE A 200 20.71 5.36 1.40
C PHE A 200 21.47 5.23 0.06
N PRO A 201 22.82 5.14 0.10
CA PRO A 201 23.65 5.04 -1.12
C PRO A 201 23.33 3.78 -1.96
N GLU A 202 22.65 2.81 -1.38
CA GLU A 202 22.18 1.55 -1.99
C GLU A 202 20.87 1.72 -2.79
N ILE A 203 20.08 2.76 -2.50
CA ILE A 203 18.75 3.01 -3.11
C ILE A 203 18.88 3.92 -4.35
N ALA A 204 20.00 4.60 -4.50
CA ALA A 204 19.98 5.90 -5.14
C ALA A 204 21.07 6.14 -6.19
N LYS A 205 21.51 5.03 -6.80
CA LYS A 205 22.27 5.04 -8.05
C LYS A 205 21.41 5.38 -9.29
N ASP A 206 20.26 6.02 -9.13
CA ASP A 206 19.39 6.45 -10.24
C ASP A 206 19.22 7.97 -10.29
N ARG A 207 20.32 8.72 -10.37
CA ARG A 207 20.30 9.95 -11.18
C ARG A 207 20.75 9.61 -12.59
N CYS A 208 19.77 9.56 -13.48
CA CYS A 208 19.87 9.74 -14.93
C CYS A 208 20.64 8.68 -15.74
N ALA A 209 19.87 8.06 -16.65
CA ALA A 209 20.12 7.93 -18.08
C ALA A 209 21.52 7.52 -18.60
N CYS A 210 21.48 6.54 -19.51
CA CYS A 210 22.47 6.20 -20.53
C CYS A 210 23.89 5.79 -20.09
N ALA A 211 24.17 4.52 -20.41
CA ALA A 211 25.45 3.99 -20.87
C ALA A 211 26.54 3.68 -19.81
N HIS A 212 26.93 2.40 -19.82
CA HIS A 212 28.15 1.78 -19.29
C HIS A 212 28.05 1.08 -17.91
N ALA A 213 27.93 -0.26 -18.04
CA ALA A 213 28.35 -1.33 -17.14
C ALA A 213 27.49 -1.63 -15.88
N PRO A 214 27.02 -2.88 -15.72
CA PRO A 214 26.34 -3.32 -14.51
C PRO A 214 27.35 -3.50 -13.37
N SER A 215 27.13 -2.82 -12.25
CA SER A 215 27.80 -3.14 -10.98
C SER A 215 26.93 -4.17 -10.22
N PRO A 216 27.49 -5.24 -9.62
CA PRO A 216 26.73 -6.42 -9.16
C PRO A 216 25.98 -6.24 -7.84
N SER A 217 25.87 -5.02 -7.32
CA SER A 217 25.09 -4.72 -6.11
C SER A 217 23.59 -4.84 -6.40
N HIS A 218 23.09 -6.08 -6.36
CA HIS A 218 21.70 -6.50 -6.44
C HIS A 218 20.93 -6.00 -5.21
N PHE A 219 20.17 -4.91 -5.35
CA PHE A 219 19.29 -4.43 -4.28
C PHE A 219 17.83 -4.55 -4.73
N PRO A 220 17.04 -5.46 -4.13
CA PRO A 220 15.66 -5.74 -4.57
C PRO A 220 14.73 -4.52 -4.56
N LEU A 221 14.91 -3.55 -3.65
CA LEU A 221 14.15 -2.29 -3.67
C LEU A 221 14.38 -1.44 -4.93
N HIS A 222 15.61 -1.39 -5.42
CA HIS A 222 15.92 -0.67 -6.65
C HIS A 222 15.28 -1.36 -7.86
N GLN A 223 15.31 -2.69 -7.87
CA GLN A 223 14.64 -3.51 -8.88
C GLN A 223 13.12 -3.36 -8.82
N PHE A 224 12.53 -3.30 -7.62
CA PHE A 224 11.12 -2.96 -7.42
C PHE A 224 10.76 -1.67 -8.16
N GLY A 225 11.51 -0.59 -7.92
CA GLY A 225 11.23 0.70 -8.55
C GLY A 225 11.37 0.68 -10.07
N ARG A 226 12.38 -0.02 -10.60
CA ARG A 226 12.66 -0.05 -12.04
C ARG A 226 11.77 -1.02 -12.83
N GLU A 227 11.41 -2.15 -12.25
CA GLU A 227 10.69 -3.21 -12.97
C GLU A 227 9.19 -3.24 -12.65
N LEU A 228 8.80 -2.95 -11.42
CA LEU A 228 7.40 -3.09 -11.00
C LEU A 228 6.61 -1.81 -11.17
N PHE A 229 7.16 -0.62 -10.92
CA PHE A 229 6.41 0.62 -11.16
C PHE A 229 5.92 0.79 -12.61
N PRO A 230 6.70 0.48 -13.66
CA PRO A 230 6.21 0.61 -15.03
C PRO A 230 5.08 -0.37 -15.40
N THR A 231 4.93 -1.46 -14.66
CA THR A 231 3.90 -2.50 -14.90
C THR A 231 2.69 -2.36 -13.98
N MET A 232 2.78 -1.46 -12.99
CA MET A 232 1.76 -1.24 -11.98
C MET A 232 0.64 -0.35 -12.50
N ILE A 233 -0.60 -0.81 -12.34
CA ILE A 233 -1.80 -0.02 -12.57
C ILE A 233 -2.26 0.55 -11.23
N THR A 234 -2.19 1.87 -11.08
CA THR A 234 -2.84 2.54 -9.96
C THR A 234 -4.35 2.57 -10.20
N ALA A 235 -5.06 1.62 -9.60
CA ALA A 235 -6.48 1.42 -9.83
C ALA A 235 -7.33 2.45 -9.09
N TYR A 236 -6.99 2.75 -7.84
CA TYR A 236 -7.69 3.75 -7.05
C TYR A 236 -6.69 4.58 -6.27
N TYR A 237 -6.80 5.90 -6.37
CA TYR A 237 -5.83 6.81 -5.78
C TYR A 237 -6.48 8.08 -5.29
N ILE A 238 -6.16 8.50 -4.07
CA ILE A 238 -6.51 9.81 -3.52
C ILE A 238 -5.26 10.41 -2.87
N HIS A 239 -4.83 11.58 -3.34
CA HIS A 239 -3.83 12.39 -2.65
C HIS A 239 -4.30 13.83 -2.54
N ASN A 240 -4.32 14.35 -1.31
CA ASN A 240 -4.76 15.71 -1.03
C ASN A 240 -3.57 16.68 -1.03
N PHE A 241 -3.72 17.80 -1.73
CA PHE A 241 -2.84 18.96 -1.64
C PHE A 241 -3.47 19.98 -0.70
N LYS A 242 -2.75 20.34 0.36
CA LYS A 242 -3.14 21.37 1.32
C LYS A 242 -2.60 22.74 0.91
N GLY A 243 -3.11 23.78 1.58
CA GLY A 243 -2.64 25.16 1.44
C GLY A 243 -3.74 26.11 0.99
N THR A 244 -3.35 27.25 0.42
CA THR A 244 -4.29 28.28 -0.08
C THR A 244 -5.07 27.83 -1.32
N ARG A 245 -4.66 26.70 -1.94
CA ARG A 245 -5.23 26.13 -3.16
C ARG A 245 -5.50 24.64 -2.97
N PRO A 246 -6.49 24.26 -2.14
CA PRO A 246 -6.72 22.87 -1.78
C PRO A 246 -7.24 22.05 -2.97
N ALA A 247 -6.56 20.95 -3.29
CA ALA A 247 -6.93 20.08 -4.39
C ALA A 247 -6.76 18.61 -4.03
N THR A 248 -7.34 17.71 -4.83
CA THR A 248 -7.15 16.26 -4.71
C THR A 248 -6.71 15.70 -6.05
N LEU A 249 -5.54 15.06 -6.12
CA LEU A 249 -5.21 14.17 -7.22
C LEU A 249 -5.98 12.86 -6.99
N PHE A 250 -6.78 12.47 -7.98
CA PHE A 250 -7.70 11.36 -7.90
C PHE A 250 -7.54 10.44 -9.12
N ARG A 251 -7.67 9.14 -8.89
CA ARG A 251 -7.84 8.12 -9.94
C ARG A 251 -8.89 7.12 -9.48
N CYS A 252 -9.79 6.75 -10.39
CA CYS A 252 -10.64 5.58 -10.26
C CYS A 252 -10.70 4.86 -11.62
N TYR A 253 -9.94 3.78 -11.75
CA TYR A 253 -9.80 3.00 -12.98
C TYR A 253 -11.15 2.40 -13.41
N PRO A 254 -11.48 2.40 -14.72
CA PRO A 254 -10.63 2.77 -15.86
C PRO A 254 -10.60 4.27 -16.20
N GLY A 255 -11.27 5.13 -15.43
CA GLY A 255 -11.26 6.58 -15.66
C GLY A 255 -9.86 7.20 -15.55
N PRO A 256 -9.64 8.42 -16.08
CA PRO A 256 -8.32 9.07 -16.13
C PRO A 256 -7.87 9.58 -14.74
N TRP A 257 -6.61 10.01 -14.65
CA TRP A 257 -6.17 10.86 -13.54
C TRP A 257 -6.89 12.20 -13.61
N GLN A 258 -7.31 12.71 -12.47
CA GLN A 258 -7.99 13.99 -12.35
C GLN A 258 -7.42 14.79 -11.18
N LEU A 259 -7.29 16.10 -11.37
CA LEU A 259 -7.04 17.04 -10.29
C LEU A 259 -8.34 17.75 -9.95
N LEU A 260 -8.86 17.50 -8.76
CA LEU A 260 -10.15 17.98 -8.29
C LEU A 260 -9.95 19.20 -7.40
N ARG A 261 -10.64 20.31 -7.71
CA ARG A 261 -10.73 21.47 -6.82
C ARG A 261 -11.57 21.11 -5.61
N ARG A 262 -11.10 21.50 -4.42
CA ARG A 262 -11.91 21.40 -3.19
C ARG A 262 -12.43 22.76 -2.77
N ASP A 263 -13.68 22.80 -2.30
CA ASP A 263 -14.22 23.97 -1.62
C ASP A 263 -13.66 24.09 -0.18
N ARG A 264 -14.03 25.16 0.53
CA ARG A 264 -13.61 25.38 1.93
C ARG A 264 -14.16 24.33 2.90
N GLN A 265 -15.18 23.58 2.51
CA GLN A 265 -15.81 22.51 3.29
C GLN A 265 -15.20 21.14 2.94
N GLY A 266 -14.28 21.10 1.97
CA GLY A 266 -13.57 19.91 1.55
C GLY A 266 -14.30 19.08 0.49
N ASN A 267 -15.42 19.54 -0.06
CA ASN A 267 -16.16 18.86 -1.12
C ASN A 267 -15.48 19.09 -2.48
N VAL A 268 -15.62 18.13 -3.39
CA VAL A 268 -15.19 18.28 -4.79
C VAL A 268 -16.11 19.31 -5.46
N ALA A 269 -15.52 20.41 -5.93
CA ALA A 269 -16.23 21.47 -6.64
C ALA A 269 -16.15 21.28 -8.15
N ASP A 270 -14.95 21.02 -8.69
CA ASP A 270 -14.69 20.97 -10.14
C ASP A 270 -13.50 20.08 -10.48
N VAL A 271 -13.45 19.59 -11.72
CA VAL A 271 -12.26 18.97 -12.31
C VAL A 271 -11.41 20.07 -12.96
N LEU A 272 -10.20 20.30 -12.46
CA LEU A 272 -9.28 21.33 -12.95
C LEU A 272 -8.36 20.82 -14.06
N TRP A 273 -8.07 19.52 -14.06
CA TRP A 273 -7.13 18.90 -14.99
C TRP A 273 -7.40 17.40 -15.08
N SER A 274 -7.09 16.81 -16.24
CA SER A 274 -7.16 15.36 -16.45
C SER A 274 -6.05 14.84 -17.35
N SER A 275 -5.63 13.60 -17.14
CA SER A 275 -4.61 12.92 -17.95
C SER A 275 -4.76 11.41 -17.89
N GLU A 276 -4.40 10.70 -18.96
CA GLU A 276 -4.29 9.24 -18.93
C GLU A 276 -3.06 8.77 -18.15
N LYS A 277 -1.98 9.56 -18.19
CA LYS A 277 -0.71 9.28 -17.52
C LYS A 277 -0.69 9.84 -16.11
N MET A 278 -0.16 9.04 -15.16
CA MET A 278 0.07 9.46 -13.78
C MET A 278 1.07 10.62 -13.73
N PRO A 279 0.70 11.79 -13.16
CA PRO A 279 1.66 12.85 -12.90
C PRO A 279 2.45 12.54 -11.62
N SER A 280 3.66 13.09 -11.50
CA SER A 280 4.36 13.03 -10.20
C SER A 280 3.76 14.04 -9.22
N LEU A 281 3.84 13.79 -7.91
CA LEU A 281 3.37 14.76 -6.90
C LEU A 281 4.09 16.12 -7.02
N LYS A 282 5.37 16.10 -7.42
CA LYS A 282 6.17 17.30 -7.68
C LYS A 282 5.63 18.10 -8.86
N GLU A 283 5.34 17.42 -9.97
CA GLU A 283 4.74 18.04 -11.17
C GLU A 283 3.37 18.63 -10.86
N VAL A 284 2.54 17.91 -10.10
CA VAL A 284 1.24 18.44 -9.67
C VAL A 284 1.41 19.71 -8.84
N ALA A 285 2.30 19.70 -7.84
CA ALA A 285 2.50 20.82 -6.93
C ALA A 285 3.13 22.05 -7.59
N LEU A 286 4.12 21.86 -8.46
CA LEU A 286 4.95 22.96 -8.99
C LEU A 286 4.50 23.46 -10.36
N GLU A 287 3.80 22.64 -11.15
CA GLU A 287 3.49 22.96 -12.54
C GLU A 287 1.98 22.96 -12.79
N ILE A 288 1.28 21.85 -12.49
CA ILE A 288 -0.14 21.70 -12.84
C ILE A 288 -1.00 22.62 -11.97
N LEU A 289 -0.90 22.53 -10.64
CA LEU A 289 -1.72 23.33 -9.72
C LEU A 289 -1.58 24.84 -9.96
N PRO A 290 -0.37 25.42 -10.07
CA PRO A 290 -0.22 26.84 -10.38
C PRO A 290 -0.79 27.25 -11.74
N ALA A 291 -0.76 26.37 -12.74
CA ALA A 291 -1.23 26.68 -14.08
C ALA A 291 -2.77 26.72 -14.19
N VAL A 292 -3.46 25.77 -13.53
CA VAL A 292 -4.92 25.62 -13.60
C VAL A 292 -5.67 26.41 -12.54
N TRP A 293 -4.97 26.84 -11.48
CA TRP A 293 -5.54 27.64 -10.40
C TRP A 293 -5.35 29.14 -10.68
N ARG A 294 -6.17 29.66 -11.60
CA ARG A 294 -6.31 31.09 -11.87
C ARG A 294 -7.65 31.61 -11.37
#